data_AF-A0A931VSX8-F1
#
_entry.id   AF-A0A931VSX8-F1
#
_cell.length_a   1.000
_cell.length_b   1.000
_cell.length_c   1.000
_cell.angle_alpha   90.00
_cell.angle_beta   90.00
_cell.angle_gamma   90.00
#
_symmetry.space_group_name_H-M   'P 1'
#
loop_
_entity.id
_entity.type
_entity.pdbx_description
1 polymer ?
#
loop_
_entity_poly.entity_id
_entity_poly.type
_entity_poly.pdbx_seq_one_letter_code
_entity_poly.pdbx_strand_id
1 'polypeptide(L)'
;MASSRSRQIAPPPAARSFPLSLAHAFRSPPNSLELSAIHHHWLNRGFFYKAAFFLASRLPRQPLYWLAAGIGEVSRLFMRPAREGLETNLARIAGGDRAAIIRLSRATFRNYGTYLVDLARFQALSAADVERIFSALEGVEHFDEAVRRGRGIVVVTGHVGNWEL
;
A
#
# COMPACT_ATOMS: atom_id res chain seq x y z
N MET A 1 -42.75 35.69 -10.20
CA MET A 1 -41.58 36.48 -9.75
C MET A 1 -41.31 36.15 -8.28
N ALA A 2 -40.31 35.32 -8.00
CA ALA A 2 -39.76 35.12 -6.66
C ALA A 2 -38.25 34.84 -6.79
N SER A 3 -37.48 35.62 -6.05
CA SER A 3 -36.05 35.89 -6.18
C SER A 3 -35.16 34.66 -5.94
N SER A 4 -34.27 34.41 -6.91
CA SER A 4 -33.11 33.53 -6.80
C SER A 4 -32.13 34.09 -5.77
N ARG A 5 -32.06 33.48 -4.57
CA ARG A 5 -30.97 33.73 -3.62
C ARG A 5 -29.80 32.81 -3.96
N SER A 6 -28.82 33.37 -4.67
CA SER A 6 -27.48 32.82 -4.78
C SER A 6 -26.86 32.71 -3.39
N ARG A 7 -26.61 31.50 -2.90
CA ARG A 7 -25.74 31.31 -1.73
C ARG A 7 -24.32 31.63 -2.15
N GLN A 8 -23.84 32.83 -1.80
CA GLN A 8 -22.41 33.15 -1.81
C GLN A 8 -21.70 32.19 -0.83
N ILE A 9 -20.86 31.33 -1.37
CA ILE A 9 -19.93 30.52 -0.60
C ILE A 9 -18.81 31.47 -0.14
N ALA A 10 -18.61 31.58 1.17
CA ALA A 10 -17.53 32.39 1.72
C ALA A 10 -16.16 31.88 1.21
N PRO A 11 -15.19 32.76 0.93
CA PRO A 11 -13.85 32.34 0.54
C PRO A 11 -13.22 31.47 1.65
N PRO A 12 -12.42 30.45 1.29
CA PRO A 12 -11.76 29.62 2.29
C PRO A 12 -10.86 30.48 3.18
N PRO A 13 -10.78 30.19 4.50
CA PRO A 13 -9.89 30.91 5.39
C PRO A 13 -8.45 30.80 4.88
N ALA A 14 -7.69 31.90 5.01
CA ALA A 14 -6.27 31.94 4.65
C ALA A 14 -5.54 30.72 5.23
N ALA A 15 -4.75 30.06 4.38
CA ALA A 15 -4.00 28.87 4.73
C ALA A 15 -3.22 29.13 6.02
N ARG A 16 -3.56 28.40 7.09
CA ARG A 16 -2.78 28.42 8.32
C ARG A 16 -1.34 28.05 7.94
N SER A 17 -0.40 28.94 8.22
CA SER A 17 1.01 28.68 8.00
C SER A 17 1.38 27.39 8.72
N PHE A 18 1.81 26.39 7.95
CA PHE A 18 2.36 25.17 8.51
C PHE A 18 3.56 25.54 9.40
N PRO A 19 3.66 25.03 10.63
CA PRO A 19 4.83 25.29 11.46
C PRO A 19 6.07 24.75 10.75
N LEU A 20 7.07 25.62 10.54
CA LEU A 20 8.36 25.34 9.90
C LEU A 20 9.18 24.21 10.59
N SER A 21 8.67 23.64 11.68
CA SER A 21 9.25 22.54 12.45
C SER A 21 9.23 21.18 11.72
N LEU A 22 8.46 21.00 10.64
CA LEU A 22 8.47 19.76 9.84
C LEU A 22 9.64 19.67 8.85
N ALA A 23 10.34 20.78 8.59
CA ALA A 23 11.49 20.79 7.67
C ALA A 23 12.68 19.97 8.20
N HIS A 24 12.80 19.81 9.52
CA HIS A 24 13.87 19.01 10.14
C HIS A 24 13.56 17.50 10.25
N ALA A 25 12.35 17.06 9.90
CA ALA A 25 11.97 15.64 9.97
C ALA A 25 12.47 14.83 8.75
N PHE A 26 12.87 15.51 7.67
CA PHE A 26 13.56 14.88 6.55
C PHE A 26 15.06 14.88 6.85
N ARG A 27 15.60 13.73 7.27
CA ARG A 27 17.05 13.50 7.20
C ARG A 27 17.50 13.82 5.78
N SER A 28 18.64 14.50 5.64
CA SER A 28 19.29 14.70 4.34
C SER A 28 19.32 13.39 3.56
N PRO A 29 19.04 13.40 2.25
CA PRO A 29 19.12 12.19 1.46
C PRO A 29 20.53 11.58 1.60
N PRO A 30 20.64 10.25 1.70
CA PRO A 30 21.95 9.60 1.77
C PRO A 30 22.83 10.05 0.59
N ASN A 31 24.13 10.23 0.85
CA ASN A 31 25.08 10.66 -0.18
C ASN A 31 25.03 9.69 -1.38
N SER A 32 25.36 10.16 -2.58
CA SER A 32 25.28 9.37 -3.83
C SER A 32 26.00 8.01 -3.77
N LEU A 33 27.02 7.88 -2.92
CA LEU A 33 27.75 6.64 -2.64
C LEU A 33 26.95 5.62 -1.82
N GLU A 34 26.10 6.06 -0.90
CA GLU A 34 25.18 5.18 -0.14
C GLU A 34 23.98 4.75 -1.00
N LEU A 35 23.49 5.64 -1.88
CA LEU A 35 22.47 5.28 -2.87
C LEU A 35 22.98 4.20 -3.84
N SER A 36 24.23 4.29 -4.29
CA SER A 36 24.88 3.29 -5.15
C SER A 36 24.92 1.89 -4.51
N ALA A 37 25.28 1.80 -3.22
CA ALA A 37 25.38 0.52 -2.51
C ALA A 37 24.04 -0.23 -2.39
N ILE A 38 22.92 0.49 -2.31
CA ILE A 38 21.56 -0.08 -2.29
C ILE A 38 21.15 -0.60 -3.68
N HIS A 39 21.65 0.01 -4.77
CA HIS A 39 21.29 -0.36 -6.13
C HIS A 39 22.01 -1.61 -6.67
N HIS A 40 23.10 -2.05 -6.04
CA HIS A 40 23.93 -3.17 -6.52
C HIS A 40 23.64 -4.51 -5.86
N HIS A 41 22.55 -4.65 -5.10
CA HIS A 41 22.14 -5.97 -4.64
C HIS A 41 21.86 -6.86 -5.87
N TRP A 42 22.50 -8.02 -5.99
CA TRP A 42 22.39 -8.90 -7.17
C TRP A 42 20.95 -9.32 -7.49
N LEU A 43 20.08 -9.38 -6.47
CA LEU A 43 18.63 -9.59 -6.60
C LEU A 43 17.90 -8.45 -7.33
N ASN A 44 18.48 -7.26 -7.40
CA ASN A 44 17.91 -6.11 -8.11
C ASN A 44 18.09 -6.21 -9.64
N ARG A 45 18.67 -7.30 -10.15
CA ARG A 45 18.71 -7.55 -11.60
C ARG A 45 17.29 -7.88 -12.08
N GLY A 46 16.83 -7.17 -13.11
CA GLY A 46 15.50 -7.35 -13.72
C GLY A 46 15.17 -8.79 -14.13
N PHE A 47 16.18 -9.64 -14.33
CA PHE A 47 16.01 -11.08 -14.52
C PHE A 47 15.27 -11.77 -13.35
N PHE A 48 15.62 -11.50 -12.10
CA PHE A 48 14.99 -12.16 -10.95
C PHE A 48 13.53 -11.76 -10.79
N TYR A 49 13.21 -10.49 -11.03
CA TYR A 49 11.82 -10.02 -11.07
C TYR A 49 11.03 -10.72 -12.17
N LYS A 50 11.57 -10.79 -13.41
CA LYS A 50 10.91 -11.49 -14.51
C LYS A 50 10.71 -12.98 -14.23
N ALA A 51 11.71 -13.64 -13.64
CA ALA A 51 11.63 -15.05 -13.27
C ALA A 51 10.57 -15.28 -12.16
N ALA A 52 10.55 -14.42 -11.14
CA ALA A 52 9.55 -14.47 -10.08
C ALA A 52 8.13 -14.26 -10.62
N PHE A 53 7.93 -13.27 -11.50
CA PHE A 53 6.65 -13.03 -12.17
C PHE A 53 6.21 -14.22 -13.06
N PHE A 54 7.13 -14.76 -13.84
CA PHE A 54 6.89 -15.93 -14.69
C PHE A 54 6.49 -17.17 -13.86
N LEU A 55 7.17 -17.41 -12.74
CA LEU A 55 6.91 -18.54 -11.87
C LEU A 55 5.60 -18.36 -11.09
N ALA A 56 5.38 -17.16 -10.54
CA ALA A 56 4.18 -16.82 -9.80
C ALA A 56 2.92 -16.91 -10.66
N SER A 57 3.00 -16.60 -11.96
CA SER A 57 1.87 -16.73 -12.90
C SER A 57 1.54 -18.17 -13.29
N ARG A 58 2.52 -19.08 -13.27
CA ARG A 58 2.34 -20.48 -13.73
C ARG A 58 2.04 -21.48 -12.62
N LEU A 59 2.48 -21.22 -11.40
CA LEU A 59 2.24 -22.14 -10.28
C LEU A 59 0.84 -21.97 -9.68
N PRO A 60 0.30 -23.01 -9.02
CA PRO A 60 -0.96 -22.91 -8.29
C PRO A 60 -0.88 -21.87 -7.16
N ARG A 61 -2.00 -21.15 -6.93
CA ARG A 61 -2.06 -20.01 -5.98
C ARG A 61 -1.76 -20.41 -4.54
N GLN A 62 -2.36 -21.49 -4.06
CA GLN A 62 -2.28 -21.86 -2.63
C GLN A 62 -0.85 -22.18 -2.18
N PRO A 63 -0.09 -23.07 -2.86
CA PRO A 63 1.31 -23.30 -2.50
C PRO A 63 2.17 -22.03 -2.50
N LEU A 64 1.95 -21.13 -3.47
CA LEU A 64 2.65 -19.85 -3.52
C LEU A 64 2.35 -18.98 -2.31
N TYR A 65 1.07 -18.88 -1.90
CA TYR A 65 0.70 -18.12 -0.71
C TYR A 65 1.31 -18.70 0.57
N TRP A 66 1.33 -20.02 0.71
CA TRP A 66 1.92 -20.68 1.87
C TRP A 66 3.43 -20.44 1.93
N LEU A 67 4.11 -20.57 0.78
CA LEU A 67 5.53 -20.27 0.65
C LEU A 67 5.81 -18.79 0.97
N ALA A 68 5.04 -17.87 0.40
CA ALA A 68 5.22 -16.44 0.59
C ALA A 68 4.93 -16.00 2.04
N ALA A 69 3.90 -16.55 2.68
CA ALA A 69 3.63 -16.32 4.09
C ALA A 69 4.76 -16.85 4.98
N GLY A 70 5.31 -18.03 4.66
CA GLY A 70 6.50 -18.58 5.32
C GLY A 70 7.72 -17.67 5.18
N ILE A 71 8.02 -17.22 3.96
CA ILE A 71 9.10 -16.26 3.69
C ILE A 71 8.87 -14.95 4.46
N GLY A 72 7.63 -14.46 4.54
CA GLY A 72 7.27 -13.27 5.31
C GLY A 72 7.58 -13.44 6.80
N GLU A 73 7.19 -14.57 7.39
CA GLU A 73 7.50 -14.89 8.79
C GLU A 73 9.00 -14.96 9.05
N VAL A 74 9.75 -15.63 8.18
CA VAL A 74 11.21 -15.74 8.26
C VAL A 74 11.86 -14.37 8.12
N SER A 75 11.42 -13.57 7.15
CA SER A 75 11.89 -12.20 6.92
C SER A 75 11.72 -11.32 8.15
N ARG A 76 10.65 -11.49 8.91
CA ARG A 76 10.42 -10.77 10.18
C ARG A 76 11.53 -11.00 11.22
N LEU A 77 12.19 -12.15 11.19
CA LEU A 77 13.28 -12.48 12.12
C LEU A 77 14.58 -11.77 11.75
N PHE A 78 14.84 -11.59 10.45
CA PHE A 78 16.08 -11.01 9.94
C PHE A 78 15.99 -9.49 9.70
N MET A 79 14.82 -8.98 9.31
CA MET A 79 14.58 -7.57 9.01
C MET A 79 14.21 -6.77 10.26
N ARG A 80 15.13 -6.73 11.23
CA ARG A 80 14.90 -6.06 12.53
C ARG A 80 14.44 -4.60 12.39
N PRO A 81 15.07 -3.73 11.57
CA PRO A 81 14.64 -2.33 11.48
C PRO A 81 13.21 -2.18 10.96
N ALA A 82 12.84 -2.96 9.93
CA ALA A 82 11.47 -2.95 9.39
C ALA A 82 10.45 -3.45 10.42
N ARG A 83 10.77 -4.53 11.14
CA ARG A 83 9.92 -5.06 12.21
C ARG A 83 9.71 -4.03 13.32
N GLU A 84 10.76 -3.38 13.79
CA GLU A 84 10.70 -2.41 14.89
C GLU A 84 9.92 -1.15 14.50
N GLY A 85 10.11 -0.66 13.27
CA GLY A 85 9.30 0.44 12.73
C GLY A 85 7.81 0.07 12.65
N LEU A 86 7.51 -1.14 12.16
CA LEU A 86 6.13 -1.64 12.12
C LEU A 86 5.53 -1.77 13.53
N GLU A 87 6.24 -2.40 14.47
CA GLU A 87 5.73 -2.58 15.84
C GLU A 87 5.52 -1.23 16.56
N THR A 88 6.35 -0.22 16.27
CA THR A 88 6.17 1.15 16.76
C THR A 88 4.89 1.79 16.21
N ASN A 89 4.61 1.62 14.91
CA ASN A 89 3.37 2.10 14.30
C ASN A 89 2.15 1.38 14.88
N LEU A 90 2.24 0.06 15.02
CA LEU A 90 1.17 -0.76 15.60
C LEU A 90 0.91 -0.41 17.07
N ALA A 91 1.92 -0.02 17.84
CA ALA A 91 1.74 0.41 19.23
C ALA A 91 0.82 1.64 19.36
N ARG A 92 0.83 2.54 18.37
CA ARG A 92 -0.06 3.71 18.31
C ARG A 92 -1.51 3.34 18.03
N ILE A 93 -1.74 2.20 17.37
CA ILE A 93 -3.07 1.71 16.98
C ILE A 93 -3.64 0.78 18.06
N ALA A 94 -2.83 -0.18 18.52
CA ALA A 94 -3.25 -1.24 19.44
C ALA A 94 -3.13 -0.86 20.93
N GLY A 95 -2.76 0.38 21.26
CA GLY A 95 -2.84 0.90 22.63
C GLY A 95 -1.99 0.15 23.66
N GLY A 96 -0.73 -0.13 23.34
CA GLY A 96 0.22 -0.76 24.28
C GLY A 96 0.05 -2.27 24.53
N ASP A 97 -0.99 -2.91 23.99
CA ASP A 97 -1.13 -4.38 24.04
C ASP A 97 0.00 -5.05 23.23
N ARG A 98 1.02 -5.53 23.95
CA ARG A 98 2.19 -6.15 23.33
C ARG A 98 1.85 -7.43 22.57
N ALA A 99 0.89 -8.22 23.06
CA ALA A 99 0.50 -9.45 22.39
C ALA A 99 -0.21 -9.15 21.07
N ALA A 100 -1.09 -8.14 21.04
CA ALA A 100 -1.71 -7.66 19.80
C ALA A 100 -0.67 -7.13 18.81
N ILE A 101 0.28 -6.32 19.27
CA ILE A 101 1.36 -5.78 18.40
C ILE A 101 2.15 -6.90 17.74
N ILE A 102 2.53 -7.94 18.48
CA ILE A 102 3.27 -9.09 17.92
C ILE A 102 2.40 -9.88 16.93
N ARG A 103 1.13 -10.15 17.27
CA ARG A 103 0.20 -10.85 16.36
C ARG A 103 0.02 -10.09 15.05
N LEU A 104 -0.22 -8.79 15.12
CA LEU A 104 -0.39 -7.92 13.96
C LEU A 104 0.91 -7.81 13.16
N SER A 105 2.06 -7.66 13.81
CA SER A 105 3.38 -7.66 13.16
C SER A 105 3.59 -8.93 12.33
N ARG A 106 3.30 -10.11 12.89
CA ARG A 106 3.37 -11.38 12.15
C ARG A 106 2.40 -11.42 10.97
N ALA A 107 1.15 -11.01 11.20
CA ALA A 107 0.13 -10.97 10.15
C ALA A 107 0.55 -10.04 9.00
N THR A 108 1.05 -8.84 9.29
CA THR A 108 1.51 -7.88 8.29
C THR A 108 2.66 -8.44 7.45
N PHE A 109 3.67 -9.07 8.06
CA PHE A 109 4.78 -9.66 7.30
C PHE A 109 4.33 -10.82 6.40
N ARG A 110 3.42 -11.68 6.88
CA ARG A 110 2.82 -12.75 6.06
C ARG A 110 2.00 -12.16 4.91
N ASN A 111 1.14 -11.19 5.21
CA ASN A 111 0.29 -10.51 4.24
C ASN A 111 1.12 -9.78 3.17
N TYR A 112 2.24 -9.17 3.55
CA TYR A 112 3.14 -8.53 2.59
C TYR A 112 3.75 -9.56 1.63
N GLY A 113 4.14 -10.74 2.13
CA GLY A 113 4.58 -11.83 1.28
C GLY A 113 3.51 -12.27 0.27
N THR A 114 2.27 -12.49 0.74
CA THR A 114 1.17 -12.88 -0.15
C THR A 114 0.78 -11.77 -1.13
N TYR A 115 0.82 -10.50 -0.71
CA TYR A 115 0.65 -9.32 -1.57
C TYR A 115 1.62 -9.35 -2.75
N LEU A 116 2.89 -9.70 -2.55
CA LEU A 116 3.86 -9.79 -3.65
C LEU A 116 3.51 -10.89 -4.67
N VAL A 117 2.86 -11.98 -4.24
CA VAL A 117 2.33 -13.00 -5.16
C VAL A 117 1.18 -12.43 -5.97
N ASP A 118 0.27 -11.68 -5.35
CA ASP A 118 -0.86 -11.06 -6.05
C ASP A 118 -0.39 -10.00 -7.05
N LEU A 119 0.51 -9.12 -6.63
CA LEU A 119 1.15 -8.13 -7.50
C LEU A 119 1.82 -8.81 -8.71
N ALA A 120 2.50 -9.93 -8.47
CA ALA A 120 3.17 -10.69 -9.51
C ALA A 120 2.22 -11.31 -10.52
N ARG A 121 1.04 -11.73 -10.07
CA ARG A 121 0.03 -12.36 -10.92
C ARG A 121 -0.89 -11.36 -11.59
N PHE A 122 -1.08 -10.18 -10.98
CA PHE A 122 -1.96 -9.13 -11.47
C PHE A 122 -1.62 -8.70 -12.91
N GLN A 123 -0.33 -8.63 -13.26
CA GLN A 123 0.11 -8.30 -14.61
C GLN A 123 -0.35 -9.28 -15.70
N ALA A 124 -0.78 -10.49 -15.32
CA ALA A 124 -1.26 -11.52 -16.23
C ALA A 124 -2.78 -11.67 -16.23
N LEU A 125 -3.51 -10.92 -15.40
CA LEU A 125 -4.97 -11.00 -15.31
C LEU A 125 -5.62 -10.20 -16.45
N SER A 126 -6.67 -10.77 -17.04
CA SER A 126 -7.58 -10.01 -17.91
C SER A 126 -8.60 -9.24 -17.08
N ALA A 127 -9.26 -8.24 -17.68
CA ALA A 127 -10.34 -7.50 -17.01
C ALA A 127 -11.46 -8.44 -16.50
N ALA A 128 -11.80 -9.48 -17.27
CA ALA A 128 -12.78 -10.47 -16.87
C ALA A 128 -12.31 -11.37 -15.71
N ASP A 129 -11.00 -11.56 -15.56
CA ASP A 129 -10.46 -12.29 -14.40
C ASP A 129 -10.48 -11.43 -13.13
N VAL A 130 -10.25 -10.13 -13.26
CA VAL A 130 -10.30 -9.17 -12.15
C VAL A 130 -11.71 -9.15 -11.53
N GLU A 131 -12.76 -9.07 -12.34
CA GLU A 131 -14.15 -9.11 -11.85
C GLU A 131 -14.46 -10.39 -11.06
N ARG A 132 -13.86 -11.53 -11.43
CA ARG A 132 -14.07 -12.81 -10.73
C ARG A 132 -13.33 -12.92 -9.40
N ILE A 133 -12.35 -12.05 -9.14
CA ILE A 133 -11.54 -12.08 -7.91
C ILE A 133 -12.21 -11.32 -6.78
N PHE A 134 -12.99 -10.29 -7.10
CA PHE A 134 -13.74 -9.52 -6.10
C PHE A 134 -14.97 -10.31 -5.63
N SER A 135 -15.04 -10.55 -4.32
CA SER A 135 -16.20 -11.21 -3.70
C SER A 135 -17.33 -10.24 -3.35
N ALA A 136 -16.99 -8.97 -3.15
CA ALA A 136 -17.92 -7.88 -2.93
C ALA A 136 -17.25 -6.56 -3.33
N LEU A 137 -18.06 -5.59 -3.76
CA LEU A 137 -17.67 -4.20 -3.96
C LEU A 137 -18.67 -3.34 -3.18
N GLU A 138 -18.15 -2.52 -2.27
CA GLU A 138 -18.94 -1.64 -1.42
C GLU A 138 -18.67 -0.17 -1.78
N GLY A 139 -19.71 0.67 -1.80
CA GLY A 139 -19.56 2.11 -2.04
C GLY A 139 -19.37 2.51 -3.51
N VAL A 140 -19.62 1.61 -4.48
CA VAL A 140 -19.51 1.88 -5.93
C VAL A 140 -20.45 3.01 -6.35
N GLU A 141 -21.59 3.14 -5.69
CA GLU A 141 -22.58 4.20 -5.93
C GLU A 141 -21.99 5.61 -5.73
N HIS A 142 -21.01 5.77 -4.84
CA HIS A 142 -20.32 7.05 -4.64
C HIS A 142 -19.44 7.39 -5.84
N PHE A 143 -18.82 6.38 -6.45
CA PHE A 143 -18.03 6.53 -7.66
C PHE A 143 -18.94 6.90 -8.85
N ASP A 144 -20.04 6.16 -9.04
CA ASP A 144 -21.01 6.43 -10.11
C ASP A 144 -21.63 7.83 -9.99
N GLU A 145 -21.96 8.26 -8.77
CA GLU A 145 -22.45 9.61 -8.54
C GLU A 145 -21.40 10.67 -8.90
N ALA A 146 -20.13 10.44 -8.53
CA ALA A 146 -19.03 11.34 -8.87
C ALA A 146 -18.81 11.41 -10.39
N VAL A 147 -18.91 10.29 -11.11
CA VAL A 147 -18.84 10.23 -12.59
C VAL A 147 -19.96 11.09 -13.18
N ARG A 148 -21.21 10.90 -12.75
CA ARG A 148 -22.36 11.65 -13.28
C ARG A 148 -22.25 13.16 -13.08
N ARG A 149 -21.56 13.62 -12.04
CA ARG A 149 -21.36 15.06 -11.78
C ARG A 149 -20.47 15.73 -12.83
N GLY A 150 -19.65 14.99 -13.58
CA GLY A 150 -18.90 15.50 -14.74
C GLY A 150 -17.77 16.49 -14.41
N ARG A 151 -17.24 16.47 -13.18
CA ARG A 151 -16.21 17.41 -12.69
C ARG A 151 -14.80 16.81 -12.60
N GLY A 152 -14.63 15.57 -13.05
CA GLY A 152 -13.45 14.75 -12.77
C GLY A 152 -13.52 14.11 -11.39
N ILE A 153 -12.70 13.07 -11.19
CA ILE A 153 -12.64 12.27 -9.95
C ILE A 153 -11.19 12.20 -9.49
N VAL A 154 -10.98 12.38 -8.18
CA VAL A 154 -9.71 12.05 -7.52
C VAL A 154 -10.00 10.92 -6.54
N VAL A 155 -9.42 9.76 -6.79
CA VAL A 155 -9.50 8.61 -5.89
C VAL A 155 -8.30 8.67 -4.94
N VAL A 156 -8.58 8.67 -3.64
CA VAL A 156 -7.56 8.65 -2.59
C VAL A 156 -7.55 7.26 -1.96
N THR A 157 -6.40 6.60 -1.99
CA THR A 157 -6.21 5.28 -1.40
C THR A 157 -5.02 5.27 -0.42
N GLY A 158 -4.95 4.23 0.40
CA GLY A 158 -3.81 3.95 1.27
C GLY A 158 -3.02 2.74 0.78
N HIS A 159 -1.77 2.61 1.22
CA HIS A 159 -0.96 1.41 0.99
C HIS A 159 -1.48 0.26 1.88
N VAL A 160 -2.67 -0.24 1.58
CA VAL A 160 -3.41 -1.21 2.39
C VAL A 160 -3.95 -2.30 1.46
N GLY A 161 -3.67 -3.55 1.81
CA GLY A 161 -4.05 -4.69 0.98
C GLY A 161 -3.37 -4.64 -0.39
N ASN A 162 -4.09 -5.08 -1.43
CA ASN A 162 -3.66 -5.03 -2.81
C ASN A 162 -4.37 -3.85 -3.50
N TRP A 163 -3.88 -2.63 -3.27
CA TRP A 163 -4.55 -1.39 -3.71
C TRP A 163 -4.39 -1.11 -5.22
N GLU A 164 -3.57 -1.91 -5.91
CA GLU A 164 -3.37 -1.88 -7.35
C GLU A 164 -4.42 -2.69 -8.12
N LEU A 165 -5.18 -3.56 -7.44
CA LEU A 165 -6.28 -4.36 -8.01
C LEU A 165 -7.53 -3.49 -8.22
#